data_AF-A0A6B3I7J1-F1
#
_entry.id   AF-A0A6B3I7J1-F1
#
_cell.length_a   1.000
_cell.length_b   1.000
_cell.length_c   1.000
_cell.angle_alpha   90.00
_cell.angle_beta   90.00
_cell.angle_gamma   90.00
#
_symmetry.space_group_name_H-M   'P 1'
#
loop_
_entity.id
_entity.type
_entity.pdbx_description
1 polymer ?
#
loop_
_entity_poly.entity_id
_entity_poly.type
_entity_poly.pdbx_seq_one_letter_code
_entity_poly.pdbx_strand_id
1 'polypeptide(L)'
;AEWFMDYRNADGSIAEMCGNGVRVFAHYLQREGLVEQGGLAVATRGGIKQVHLAKDGDITVSMGRAVLPEESATVAVGERSWPSRN
;
A
#
# COMPACT_ATOMS: atom_id res chain seq x y z
N ALA A 1 -2.57 11.91 10.21
CA ALA A 1 -1.83 12.10 8.94
C ALA A 1 -2.43 13.29 8.24
N GLU A 2 -1.60 14.13 7.63
CA GLU A 2 -2.04 15.32 6.88
C GLU A 2 -2.70 14.94 5.54
N TRP A 3 -2.20 13.87 4.91
CA TRP A 3 -2.65 13.41 3.61
C TRP A 3 -3.51 12.14 3.73
N PHE A 4 -4.57 12.06 2.92
CA PHE A 4 -5.44 10.90 2.81
C PHE A 4 -5.50 10.41 1.37
N MET A 5 -5.26 9.11 1.16
CA MET A 5 -5.41 8.46 -0.13
C MET A 5 -6.67 7.59 -0.12
N ASP A 6 -7.68 8.01 -0.90
CA ASP A 6 -8.87 7.20 -1.18
C ASP A 6 -8.69 6.44 -2.50
N TYR A 7 -8.59 5.11 -2.43
CA TYR A 7 -8.27 4.27 -3.59
C TYR A 7 -9.50 3.49 -4.07
N ARG A 8 -9.72 3.52 -5.38
CA ARG A 8 -10.74 2.71 -6.06
C ARG A 8 -10.08 1.77 -7.06
N ASN A 9 -10.58 0.54 -7.10
CA ASN A 9 -10.21 -0.42 -8.13
C ASN A 9 -10.72 0.03 -9.50
N ALA A 10 -10.21 -0.60 -10.57
CA ALA A 10 -10.60 -0.28 -11.94
C ALA A 10 -12.10 -0.50 -12.22
N ASP A 11 -12.76 -1.37 -11.45
CA ASP A 11 -14.20 -1.62 -11.50
C ASP A 11 -15.04 -0.61 -10.69
N GLY A 12 -14.39 0.38 -10.06
CA GLY A 12 -15.02 1.42 -9.25
C GLY A 12 -15.26 1.04 -7.78
N SER A 13 -15.02 -0.21 -7.39
CA SER A 13 -15.13 -0.65 -5.99
C SER A 13 -14.09 0.02 -5.09
N ILE A 14 -14.43 0.21 -3.82
CA ILE A 14 -13.52 0.78 -2.82
C ILE A 14 -12.52 -0.31 -2.41
N ALA A 15 -11.23 0.02 -2.44
CA ALA A 15 -10.19 -0.82 -1.85
C ALA A 15 -9.64 -0.13 -0.60
N GLU A 16 -9.33 -0.92 0.43
CA GLU A 16 -8.84 -0.37 1.69
C GLU A 16 -7.48 0.31 1.53
N MET A 17 -6.61 -0.28 0.71
CA MET A 17 -5.26 0.21 0.43
C MET A 17 -4.67 -0.48 -0.82
N CYS A 18 -3.81 0.22 -1.54
CA CYS A 18 -2.96 -0.35 -2.59
C CYS A 18 -1.52 0.18 -2.41
N GLY A 19 -0.55 -0.71 -2.16
CA GLY A 19 0.84 -0.30 -1.87
C GLY A 19 1.50 0.44 -3.03
N ASN A 20 1.19 0.04 -4.28
CA ASN A 20 1.59 0.79 -5.46
C ASN A 20 0.95 2.18 -5.50
N GLY A 21 -0.35 2.26 -5.20
CA GLY A 21 -1.09 3.52 -5.13
C GLY A 21 -0.46 4.50 -4.14
N VAL A 22 -0.08 4.04 -2.95
CA VAL A 22 0.57 4.88 -1.93
C VAL A 22 1.89 5.46 -2.44
N ARG A 23 2.71 4.67 -3.15
CA ARG A 23 3.97 5.17 -3.73
C ARG A 23 3.73 6.25 -4.78
N VAL A 24 2.81 6.00 -5.71
CA VAL A 24 2.46 6.98 -6.76
C VAL A 24 1.93 8.27 -6.14
N PHE A 25 1.08 8.15 -5.11
CA PHE A 25 0.54 9.30 -4.39
C PHE A 25 1.64 10.09 -3.67
N ALA A 26 2.54 9.43 -2.95
CA ALA A 26 3.67 10.09 -2.28
C ALA A 26 4.62 10.77 -3.29
N HIS A 27 4.90 10.12 -4.41
CA HIS A 27 5.68 10.70 -5.50
C HIS A 27 5.01 11.95 -6.08
N TYR A 28 3.68 11.92 -6.27
CA TYR A 28 2.93 13.08 -6.74
C TYR A 28 3.06 14.26 -5.77
N LEU A 29 2.88 14.03 -4.46
CA LEU A 29 3.03 15.09 -3.46
C LEU A 29 4.44 15.70 -3.48
N GLN A 30 5.48 14.87 -3.61
CA GLN A 30 6.86 15.34 -3.69
C GLN A 30 7.10 16.15 -4.97
N ARG A 31 6.60 15.66 -6.12
CA ARG A 31 6.73 16.31 -7.42
C ARG A 31 6.06 17.69 -7.45
N GLU A 32 4.90 17.82 -6.82
CA GLU A 32 4.18 19.10 -6.72
C GLU A 32 4.73 20.03 -5.63
N GLY A 33 5.81 19.63 -4.95
CA GLY A 33 6.44 20.43 -3.89
C GLY A 33 5.61 20.53 -2.62
N LEU A 34 4.65 19.62 -2.41
CA LEU A 34 3.76 19.60 -1.25
C LEU A 34 4.39 18.91 -0.04
N VAL A 35 5.39 18.05 -0.27
CA VAL A 35 6.18 17.38 0.76
C VAL A 35 7.64 17.30 0.34
N GLU A 36 8.55 17.31 1.32
CA GLU A 36 9.98 17.13 1.09
C GLU A 36 10.41 15.66 1.25
N GLN A 37 11.69 15.39 0.99
CA GLN A 37 12.32 14.10 1.29
C GLN A 37 12.21 13.78 2.79
N GLY A 38 12.17 12.49 3.15
CA GLY A 38 12.08 12.04 4.54
C GLY A 38 10.83 11.21 4.82
N GLY A 39 10.32 11.32 6.05
CA GLY A 39 9.17 10.55 6.52
C GLY A 39 7.84 11.22 6.19
N LEU A 40 6.89 10.46 5.68
CA LEU A 40 5.54 10.90 5.35
C LEU A 40 4.51 9.90 5.89
N ALA A 41 3.54 10.39 6.66
CA ALA A 41 2.40 9.60 7.08
C ALA A 41 1.23 9.82 6.12
N VAL A 42 0.71 8.75 5.52
CA VAL A 42 -0.46 8.77 4.63
C VAL A 42 -1.59 7.98 5.28
N ALA A 43 -2.74 8.60 5.50
CA ALA A 43 -3.94 7.89 5.92
C ALA A 43 -4.56 7.15 4.72
N THR A 44 -4.96 5.90 4.95
CA THR A 44 -5.74 5.08 4.02
C THR A 44 -6.91 4.47 4.77
N ARG A 45 -7.87 3.85 4.07
CA ARG A 45 -8.95 3.11 4.73
C ARG A 45 -8.41 1.90 5.52
N GLY A 46 -7.32 1.30 5.06
CA GLY A 46 -6.55 0.26 5.77
C GLY A 46 -5.57 0.78 6.83
N GLY A 47 -5.85 1.97 7.42
CA GLY A 47 -5.03 2.61 8.44
C GLY A 47 -3.90 3.50 7.90
N ILE A 48 -3.08 4.03 8.82
CA ILE A 48 -1.96 4.90 8.46
C ILE A 48 -0.81 4.07 7.88
N LYS A 49 -0.24 4.54 6.78
CA LYS A 49 0.99 4.00 6.18
C LYS A 49 2.13 4.99 6.36
N GLN A 50 3.26 4.47 6.85
CA GLN A 50 4.50 5.22 6.97
C GLN A 50 5.28 5.07 5.66
N VAL A 51 5.57 6.19 5.02
CA VAL A 51 6.28 6.28 3.75
C VAL A 51 7.62 6.96 3.98
N HIS A 52 8.66 6.48 3.32
CA HIS A 52 9.95 7.14 3.27
C HIS A 52 10.26 7.54 1.82
N LEU A 53 10.46 8.84 1.61
CA LEU A 53 10.89 9.46 0.36
C LEU A 53 12.41 9.64 0.42
N ALA A 54 13.15 8.75 -0.26
CA ALA A 54 14.60 8.80 -0.31
C ALA A 54 15.10 9.92 -1.24
N LYS A 55 16.37 10.30 -1.08
CA LYS A 55 16.98 11.40 -1.85
C LYS A 55 17.22 11.06 -3.32
N ASP A 56 17.37 9.78 -3.61
CA ASP A 56 17.55 9.21 -4.95
C ASP A 56 16.21 8.99 -5.68
N GLY A 57 15.09 9.28 -5.02
CA GLY A 57 13.75 9.14 -5.58
C GLY A 57 13.04 7.83 -5.21
N ASP A 58 13.71 6.91 -4.50
CA ASP A 58 13.07 5.68 -4.06
C ASP A 58 12.01 5.94 -2.98
N ILE A 59 10.91 5.18 -3.06
CA ILE A 59 9.79 5.30 -2.14
C ILE A 59 9.51 3.97 -1.46
N THR A 60 9.76 3.94 -0.15
CA THR A 60 9.50 2.76 0.69
C THR A 60 8.22 2.97 1.49
N VAL A 61 7.37 1.94 1.55
CA VAL A 61 6.12 1.98 2.31
C VAL A 61 6.13 0.85 3.34
N SER A 62 5.96 1.20 4.62
CA SER A 62 5.79 0.22 5.68
C SER A 62 4.40 -0.41 5.57
N MET A 63 4.36 -1.70 5.23
CA MET A 63 3.11 -2.46 5.04
C MET A 63 2.52 -2.98 6.34
N GLY A 64 3.31 -2.95 7.42
CA GLY A 64 2.95 -3.56 8.70
C GLY A 64 3.15 -5.08 8.70
N ARG A 65 2.74 -5.70 9.81
CA ARG A 65 2.82 -7.15 9.99
C ARG A 65 1.74 -7.84 9.15
N ALA A 66 2.11 -8.91 8.46
CA ALA A 66 1.14 -9.79 7.81
C ALA A 66 0.29 -10.52 8.86
N VAL A 67 -1.02 -10.52 8.67
CA VAL A 67 -1.96 -11.32 9.46
C VAL A 67 -2.32 -12.54 8.63
N LEU A 68 -2.11 -13.72 9.20
CA LEU A 68 -2.47 -14.98 8.56
C LEU A 68 -3.86 -15.40 9.01
N PRO A 69 -4.70 -15.95 8.12
CA PRO A 69 -5.97 -16.55 8.52
C PRO A 69 -5.73 -17.74 9.47
N GLU A 70 -6.66 -17.97 10.39
CA GLU A 70 -6.60 -19.12 11.32
C GLU A 70 -6.73 -20.46 10.57
N GLU A 71 -7.54 -20.46 9.51
CA GLU A 71 -7.68 -21.60 8.60
C GLU A 71 -6.65 -21.51 7.45
N SER A 72 -6.19 -22.66 6.96
CA SER A 72 -5.25 -22.70 5.83
C SER A 72 -5.87 -22.07 4.57
N ALA A 73 -5.15 -21.15 3.94
CA ALA A 73 -5.55 -20.57 2.66
C ALA A 73 -5.27 -21.58 1.53
N THR A 74 -6.04 -21.52 0.43
CA THR A 74 -5.73 -22.27 -0.79
C THR A 74 -5.25 -21.28 -1.85
N VAL A 75 -4.08 -21.55 -2.42
CA VAL A 75 -3.55 -20.78 -3.55
C VAL A 75 -3.97 -21.48 -4.83
N ALA A 76 -4.63 -20.77 -5.76
CA ALA A 76 -5.08 -21.31 -7.04
C ALA A 76 -4.48 -20.53 -8.21
N VAL A 77 -4.02 -21.27 -9.24
CA VAL A 77 -3.53 -20.72 -10.51
C VAL A 77 -4.12 -21.55 -11.66
N GLY A 78 -5.14 -21.01 -12.32
CA GLY A 78 -5.94 -21.76 -13.28
C GLY A 78 -6.68 -22.91 -12.57
N GLU A 79 -6.58 -24.12 -13.10
CA GLU A 79 -7.20 -25.33 -12.52
C GLU A 79 -6.38 -25.98 -11.40
N ARG A 80 -5.18 -25.47 -11.11
CA ARG A 80 -4.30 -26.05 -10.09
C ARG A 80 -4.48 -25.33 -8.76
N SER A 81 -4.56 -26.08 -7.67
CA SER A 81 -4.62 -25.56 -6.31
C SER A 81 -3.66 -26.27 -5.37
N TRP A 82 -3.16 -25.52 -4.39
CA TRP A 82 -2.27 -26.02 -3.35
C TRP A 82 -2.69 -25.43 -1.99
N PRO A 83 -2.62 -26.21 -0.89
CA PRO A 83 -2.78 -25.66 0.44
C PRO A 83 -1.61 -24.71 0.75
N SER A 84 -1.89 -23.58 1.38
CA SER A 84 -0.87 -22.66 1.89
C SER A 84 -0.05 -23.37 2.95
N ARG A 85 1.28 -23.32 2.82
CA ARG A 85 2.20 -23.77 3.88
C ARG A 85 2.72 -22.51 4.58
N ASN A 86 2.61 -22.50 5.91
CA ASN A 86 3.34 -21.53 6.75
C ASN A 86 4.82 -21.89 6.81
#